data_AF-A0A831QTI7-F1
#
_entry.id   AF-A0A831QTI7-F1
#
_cell.length_a   1.000
_cell.length_b   1.000
_cell.length_c   1.000
_cell.angle_alpha   90.00
_cell.angle_beta   90.00
_cell.angle_gamma   90.00
#
_symmetry.space_group_name_H-M   'P 1'
#
loop_
_entity.id
_entity.type
_entity.pdbx_description
1 polymer ?
#
loop_
_entity_poly.entity_id
_entity_poly.type
_entity_poly.pdbx_seq_one_letter_code
_entity_poly.pdbx_strand_id
1 'polypeptide(L)'
;MKNNGTHWSKTELKAYILLLCAKADSVVDAKELTLIQSRTKPEIFTRLHNEISHDDEENSFKKIEKTISKLGYYQMELGELKNEIREVFYVDGKFNIKEFNLSRILDNIIY
;
A
#
# COMPACT_ATOMS: atom_id res chain seq x y z
N MET A 1 14.89 -24.06 5.01
CA MET A 1 15.13 -22.60 5.03
C MET A 1 13.84 -21.94 4.56
N LYS A 2 13.05 -21.36 5.48
CA LYS A 2 11.74 -20.75 5.12
C LYS A 2 12.01 -19.44 4.39
N ASN A 3 11.80 -19.43 3.08
CA ASN A 3 11.82 -18.21 2.27
C ASN A 3 10.63 -17.33 2.66
N ASN A 4 10.78 -16.56 3.73
CA ASN A 4 9.83 -15.51 4.16
C ASN A 4 9.98 -14.26 3.26
N GLY A 5 10.20 -14.44 1.96
CA GLY A 5 10.09 -13.36 1.01
C GLY A 5 8.61 -13.16 0.74
N THR A 6 8.04 -12.02 1.10
CA THR A 6 6.75 -11.62 0.56
C THR A 6 6.89 -11.59 -0.97
N HIS A 7 6.23 -12.55 -1.64
CA HIS A 7 6.16 -12.61 -3.10
C HIS A 7 4.98 -11.74 -3.54
N TRP A 8 4.99 -10.47 -3.15
CA TRP A 8 3.95 -9.53 -3.56
C TRP A 8 4.17 -9.18 -5.03
N SER A 9 3.10 -9.36 -5.82
CA SER A 9 2.92 -8.72 -7.11
C SER A 9 2.75 -7.20 -6.94
N LYS A 10 2.86 -6.45 -8.05
CA LYS A 10 2.63 -5.00 -8.05
C LYS A 10 1.27 -4.63 -7.45
N THR A 11 0.24 -5.44 -7.73
CA THR A 11 -1.12 -5.26 -7.21
C THR A 11 -1.22 -5.55 -5.70
N GLU A 12 -0.50 -6.56 -5.21
CA GLU A 12 -0.41 -6.86 -3.78
C GLU A 12 0.30 -5.76 -3.00
N LEU A 13 1.41 -5.25 -3.53
CA LEU A 13 2.12 -4.10 -2.95
C LEU A 13 1.20 -2.89 -2.85
N LYS A 14 0.46 -2.57 -3.92
CA LYS A 14 -0.53 -1.49 -3.95
C LYS A 14 -1.58 -1.65 -2.85
N ALA A 15 -2.19 -2.82 -2.76
CA ALA A 15 -3.19 -3.11 -1.73
C ALA A 15 -2.62 -3.00 -0.32
N TYR A 16 -1.38 -3.47 -0.10
CA TYR A 16 -0.72 -3.39 1.20
C TYR A 16 -0.42 -1.93 1.62
N ILE A 17 0.05 -1.09 0.70
CA ILE A 17 0.28 0.34 0.97
C ILE A 17 -1.03 1.04 1.34
N LEU A 18 -2.11 0.78 0.61
CA LEU A 18 -3.43 1.35 0.89
C LEU A 18 -3.94 0.94 2.28
N LEU A 19 -3.75 -0.32 2.65
CA LEU A 19 -4.07 -0.82 3.98
C LEU A 19 -3.23 -0.18 5.08
N LEU A 20 -1.96 0.13 4.82
CA LEU A 20 -1.07 0.80 5.79
C LEU A 20 -1.60 2.19 6.13
N CYS A 21 -2.02 2.93 5.10
CA CYS A 21 -2.63 4.25 5.27
C CYS A 21 -3.93 4.15 6.08
N ALA A 22 -4.76 3.18 5.76
CA ALA A 22 -6.03 2.96 6.45
C ALA A 22 -5.82 2.60 7.95
N LYS A 23 -4.76 1.83 8.24
CA LYS A 23 -4.33 1.52 9.62
C LYS A 23 -3.79 2.76 10.35
N ALA A 24 -2.95 3.56 9.70
CA ALA A 24 -2.36 4.77 10.28
C ALA A 24 -3.40 5.85 10.65
N ASP A 25 -4.48 5.94 9.87
CA ASP A 25 -5.56 6.91 10.09
C ASP A 25 -6.67 6.39 11.04
N SER A 26 -6.64 5.10 11.44
CA SER A 26 -7.70 4.41 12.20
C SER A 26 -9.12 4.45 11.58
N VAL A 27 -9.28 5.05 10.40
CA VAL A 27 -10.55 5.21 9.70
C VAL A 27 -10.38 4.68 8.27
N VAL A 28 -11.00 3.53 8.02
CA VAL A 28 -10.99 2.88 6.71
C VAL A 28 -12.27 3.26 5.97
N ASP A 29 -12.19 3.94 4.83
CA ASP A 29 -13.40 4.27 4.05
C ASP A 29 -13.87 3.03 3.26
N ALA A 30 -15.18 2.75 3.32
CA ALA A 30 -15.77 1.61 2.63
C ALA A 30 -15.61 1.69 1.10
N LYS A 31 -15.58 2.89 0.51
CA LYS A 31 -15.38 3.08 -0.94
C LYS A 31 -13.95 2.76 -1.36
N GLU A 32 -12.97 3.18 -0.57
CA GLU A 32 -11.55 2.86 -0.77
C GLU A 32 -11.34 1.35 -0.70
N LEU A 33 -11.92 0.68 0.31
CA LEU A 33 -11.90 -0.78 0.43
C LEU A 33 -12.54 -1.47 -0.76
N THR A 34 -13.70 -1.00 -1.19
CA THR A 34 -14.40 -1.57 -2.34
C THR A 34 -13.55 -1.44 -3.61
N LEU A 35 -12.86 -0.30 -3.79
CA LEU A 35 -11.97 -0.10 -4.93
C LEU A 35 -10.75 -1.04 -4.86
N ILE A 36 -10.14 -1.19 -3.69
CA ILE A 36 -9.02 -2.14 -3.48
C ILE A 36 -9.47 -3.57 -3.75
N GLN A 37 -10.63 -3.97 -3.24
CA GLN A 37 -11.22 -5.29 -3.46
C GLN A 37 -11.64 -5.51 -4.91
N SER A 38 -11.94 -4.46 -5.67
CA SER A 38 -12.20 -4.59 -7.11
C SER A 38 -10.92 -4.83 -7.92
N ARG A 39 -9.76 -4.35 -7.42
CA ARG A 39 -8.44 -4.49 -8.07
C ARG A 39 -7.64 -5.69 -7.59
N THR A 40 -8.00 -6.27 -6.44
CA THR A 40 -7.28 -7.37 -5.79
C THR A 40 -8.26 -8.48 -5.39
N LYS A 41 -7.84 -9.73 -5.49
CA LYS A 41 -8.67 -10.87 -5.04
C LYS A 41 -8.98 -10.75 -3.53
N PRO A 42 -10.20 -11.07 -3.08
CA PRO A 42 -10.57 -10.97 -1.67
C PRO A 42 -9.69 -11.79 -0.73
N GLU A 43 -9.20 -12.96 -1.18
CA GLU A 43 -8.27 -13.80 -0.43
C GLU A 43 -6.95 -13.09 -0.12
N ILE A 44 -6.44 -12.36 -1.11
CA ILE A 44 -5.19 -11.59 -1.00
C ILE A 44 -5.41 -10.38 -0.10
N PHE A 45 -6.53 -9.67 -0.27
CA PHE A 45 -6.89 -8.55 0.58
C PHE A 45 -6.94 -8.96 2.06
N THR A 46 -7.67 -10.03 2.39
CA THR A 46 -7.78 -10.52 3.77
C THR A 46 -6.44 -10.94 4.35
N ARG A 47 -5.59 -11.59 3.55
CA ARG A 47 -4.24 -11.96 3.97
C ARG A 47 -3.38 -10.75 4.30
N LEU A 48 -3.34 -9.74 3.41
CA LEU A 48 -2.56 -8.52 3.59
C LEU A 48 -3.09 -7.70 4.78
N HIS A 49 -4.42 -7.61 4.94
CA HIS A 49 -5.07 -6.93 6.06
C HIS A 49 -4.73 -7.59 7.39
N ASN A 50 -4.72 -8.93 7.45
CA ASN A 50 -4.29 -9.62 8.66
C ASN A 50 -2.79 -9.43 8.93
N GLU A 51 -1.95 -9.48 7.89
CA GLU A 51 -0.50 -9.30 8.00
C GLU A 51 -0.18 -7.90 8.56
N ILE A 52 -0.77 -6.85 7.98
CA ILE A 52 -0.52 -5.47 8.40
C ILE A 52 -1.13 -5.15 9.76
N SER A 53 -2.21 -5.81 10.17
CA SER A 53 -2.75 -5.67 11.52
C SER A 53 -1.74 -6.13 12.58
N HIS A 54 -0.87 -7.09 12.24
CA HIS A 54 0.18 -7.61 13.12
C HIS A 54 1.55 -6.93 12.91
N ASP A 55 1.75 -6.21 11.81
CA ASP A 55 3.00 -5.48 11.55
C ASP A 55 2.98 -4.08 12.18
N ASP A 56 4.08 -3.70 12.84
CA ASP A 56 4.34 -2.31 13.20
C ASP A 56 4.66 -1.46 11.96
N GLU A 57 4.58 -0.13 12.09
CA GLU A 57 4.81 0.82 11.00
C GLU A 57 6.19 0.63 10.35
N GLU A 58 7.24 0.47 11.17
CA GLU A 58 8.62 0.25 10.70
C GLU A 58 8.77 -1.06 9.91
N ASN A 59 8.12 -2.14 10.37
CA ASN A 59 8.15 -3.42 9.69
C ASN A 59 7.41 -3.37 8.35
N SER A 60 6.30 -2.63 8.31
CA SER A 60 5.51 -2.41 7.11
C SER A 60 6.33 -1.66 6.04
N PHE A 61 7.07 -0.62 6.43
CA PHE A 61 7.96 0.12 5.53
C PHE A 61 9.08 -0.75 4.96
N LYS A 62 9.79 -1.49 5.80
CA LYS A 62 10.86 -2.40 5.35
C LYS A 62 10.36 -3.42 4.32
N LYS A 63 9.13 -3.94 4.48
CA LYS A 63 8.53 -4.87 3.52
C LYS A 63 8.21 -4.19 2.19
N ILE A 64 7.68 -2.96 2.22
CA ILE A 64 7.38 -2.17 1.01
C ILE A 64 8.68 -1.90 0.25
N GLU A 65 9.71 -1.37 0.91
CA GLU A 65 11.01 -1.09 0.30
C GLU A 65 11.63 -2.34 -0.32
N LYS A 66 11.67 -3.44 0.44
CA LYS A 66 12.22 -4.71 -0.04
C LYS A 66 11.45 -5.24 -1.26
N THR A 67 10.13 -5.04 -1.29
CA THR A 67 9.29 -5.45 -2.41
C THR A 67 9.52 -4.58 -3.64
N ILE A 68 9.63 -3.26 -3.46
CA ILE A 68 9.93 -2.31 -4.54
C ILE A 68 11.29 -2.63 -5.17
N SER A 69 12.33 -2.81 -4.34
CA SER A 69 13.67 -3.18 -4.79
C SER A 69 13.70 -4.55 -5.46
N LYS A 70 12.91 -5.52 -4.98
CA LYS A 70 12.83 -6.87 -5.57
C LYS A 70 12.08 -6.88 -6.89
N LEU A 71 11.04 -6.06 -7.03
CA LEU A 71 10.25 -5.93 -8.26
C LEU A 71 10.97 -5.07 -9.32
N GLY A 72 12.08 -4.42 -8.96
CA GLY A 72 12.88 -3.63 -9.88
C GLY A 72 12.13 -2.41 -10.42
N TYR A 73 11.30 -1.78 -9.58
CA TYR A 73 10.53 -0.61 -9.98
C TYR A 73 11.44 0.48 -10.53
N TYR A 74 11.16 0.92 -11.76
CA TYR A 74 11.79 2.11 -12.31
C TYR A 74 11.15 3.38 -11.72
N GLN A 75 11.86 4.50 -11.72
CA GLN A 75 11.31 5.77 -11.22
C GLN A 75 9.97 6.15 -11.87
N MET A 76 9.78 5.81 -13.16
CA MET A 76 8.52 6.02 -13.86
C MET A 76 7.38 5.19 -13.25
N GLU A 77 7.63 3.93 -12.93
CA GLU A 77 6.64 3.04 -12.32
C GLU A 77 6.32 3.42 -10.87
N LEU A 78 7.28 4.02 -10.15
CA LEU A 78 7.04 4.62 -8.83
C LEU A 78 6.12 5.86 -8.94
N GLY A 79 6.30 6.66 -9.99
CA GLY A 79 5.41 7.76 -10.32
C GLY A 79 3.99 7.28 -10.63
N GLU A 80 3.84 6.23 -11.43
CA GLU A 80 2.54 5.61 -11.71
C GLU A 80 1.90 5.01 -10.46
N LEU A 81 2.68 4.34 -9.62
CA LEU A 81 2.23 3.83 -8.32
C LEU A 81 1.68 4.96 -7.44
N LYS A 82 2.40 6.09 -7.36
CA LYS A 82 1.98 7.27 -6.61
C LYS A 82 0.69 7.88 -7.17
N ASN A 83 0.56 7.94 -8.50
CA ASN A 83 -0.66 8.44 -9.15
C ASN A 83 -1.86 7.51 -8.95
N GLU A 84 -1.71 6.21 -9.15
CA GLU A 84 -2.81 5.26 -8.94
C GLU A 84 -3.30 5.27 -7.50
N ILE A 85 -2.39 5.36 -6.53
CA ILE A 85 -2.77 5.43 -5.12
C ILE A 85 -3.48 6.76 -4.85
N ARG A 86 -3.00 7.89 -5.39
CA ARG A 86 -3.71 9.17 -5.32
C ARG A 86 -5.10 9.08 -5.94
N GLU A 87 -5.27 8.42 -7.07
CA GLU A 87 -6.60 8.23 -7.68
C GLU A 87 -7.54 7.48 -6.74
N VAL A 88 -7.07 6.42 -6.06
CA VAL A 88 -7.88 5.67 -5.08
C VAL A 88 -8.37 6.58 -3.95
N PHE A 89 -7.51 7.46 -3.43
CA PHE A 89 -7.87 8.40 -2.36
C PHE A 89 -8.72 9.57 -2.87
N TYR A 90 -8.51 10.01 -4.11
CA TYR A 90 -9.28 11.10 -4.70
C TYR A 90 -10.74 10.71 -5.01
N VAL A 91 -11.09 9.42 -4.98
CA VAL A 91 -12.48 8.93 -5.16
C VAL A 91 -13.45 9.52 -4.15
N ASP A 92 -13.01 9.87 -2.93
CA ASP A 92 -13.89 10.45 -1.90
C ASP A 92 -13.98 11.99 -1.95
N GLY A 93 -13.15 12.65 -2.77
CA GLY A 93 -13.09 14.11 -2.93
C GLY A 93 -12.60 14.88 -1.70
N LYS A 94 -12.10 14.19 -0.67
CA LYS A 94 -11.61 14.77 0.58
C LYS A 94 -10.12 14.46 0.76
N PHE A 95 -9.31 15.43 0.35
CA PHE A 95 -7.89 15.50 0.67
C PHE A 95 -7.71 15.52 2.20
N ASN A 96 -7.47 14.36 2.80
CA ASN A 96 -7.29 14.19 4.25
C ASN A 96 -5.84 13.84 4.59
N ILE A 97 -5.52 13.88 5.88
CA ILE A 97 -4.23 13.51 6.48
C ILE A 97 -3.69 12.16 5.93
N LYS A 98 -4.59 11.28 5.47
CA LYS A 98 -4.37 10.08 4.65
C LYS A 98 -3.34 10.25 3.53
N GLU A 99 -3.53 11.22 2.62
CA GLU A 99 -2.66 11.42 1.45
C GLU A 99 -1.32 12.07 1.82
N PHE A 100 -1.31 12.90 2.87
CA PHE A 100 -0.08 13.53 3.36
C PHE A 100 0.88 12.48 3.92
N ASN A 101 0.38 11.59 4.78
CA ASN A 101 1.18 10.49 5.33
C ASN A 101 1.66 9.55 4.23
N LEU A 102 0.81 9.19 3.28
CA LEU A 102 1.21 8.40 2.13
C LEU A 102 2.29 9.10 1.31
N SER A 103 2.14 10.40 1.01
CA SER A 103 3.15 11.13 0.26
C SER A 103 4.49 11.10 0.98
N ARG A 104 4.47 11.21 2.31
CA ARG A 104 5.66 11.07 3.17
C ARG A 104 6.27 9.69 3.11
N ILE A 105 5.44 8.64 3.13
CA ILE A 105 5.89 7.25 3.03
C ILE A 105 6.53 6.99 1.67
N LEU A 106 5.85 7.38 0.58
CA LEU A 106 6.38 7.25 -0.78
C LEU A 106 7.64 8.08 -0.96
N ASP A 107 7.67 9.33 -0.49
CA ASP A 107 8.85 10.21 -0.62
C ASP A 107 10.04 9.69 0.21
N ASN A 108 9.81 9.05 1.35
CA ASN A 108 10.87 8.39 2.13
C ASN A 108 11.42 7.13 1.45
N ILE A 109 10.61 6.43 0.66
CA ILE A 109 10.98 5.17 0.01
C ILE A 109 11.61 5.40 -1.37
N ILE A 110 11.31 6.52 -2.03
CA ILE A 110 11.78 6.87 -3.38
C ILE A 110 13.09 7.69 -3.35
N TYR A 111 13.71 7.87 -2.17
CA TYR A 111 14.94 8.66 -2.01
C TYR A 111 16.20 7.93 -2.49
#